data_AF-A0A534WMM7-F1
#
_entry.id   AF-A0A534WMM7-F1
#
_cell.length_a   1.000
_cell.length_b   1.000
_cell.length_c   1.000
_cell.angle_alpha   90.00
_cell.angle_beta   90.00
_cell.angle_gamma   90.00
#
_symmetry.space_group_name_H-M   'P 1'
#
loop_
_entity.id
_entity.type
_entity.pdbx_description
1 polymer ?
#
loop_
_entity_poly.entity_id
_entity_poly.type
_entity_poly.pdbx_seq_one_letter_code
_entity_poly.pdbx_strand_id
1 'polypeptide(L)'
;MHNGNLRRSVGGASLALALGATAVGAASHREAPLMALDPAADLTDVYAFVSYDAANVGRSLGDRRVTLIMNVLPGQEPGSGPNYYAFDDNVLYVLHVDNDRDGIAEDVNYEFRFKTEVRNPGQFIATLAPIDSLEA
;
A
#
# COMPACT_ATOMS: atom_id res chain seq x y z
N MET A 1 -46.11 -43.11 -10.72
CA MET A 1 -45.09 -44.04 -10.20
C MET A 1 -43.74 -43.49 -10.67
N HIS A 2 -43.18 -42.45 -10.04
CA HIS A 2 -42.37 -42.42 -8.81
C HIS A 2 -41.13 -43.34 -8.86
N ASN A 3 -39.96 -42.72 -8.64
CA ASN A 3 -38.65 -43.24 -8.18
C ASN A 3 -37.52 -42.80 -9.13
N GLY A 4 -36.47 -42.08 -8.72
CA GLY A 4 -36.09 -41.58 -7.41
C GLY A 4 -34.81 -40.75 -7.57
N ASN A 5 -34.74 -39.63 -6.84
CA ASN A 5 -33.67 -38.64 -6.91
C ASN A 5 -32.35 -39.18 -6.31
N LEU A 6 -31.27 -39.17 -7.09
CA LEU A 6 -29.93 -39.43 -6.58
C LEU A 6 -29.36 -38.14 -5.97
N ARG A 7 -29.51 -37.98 -4.65
CA ARG A 7 -28.86 -36.93 -3.88
C ARG A 7 -27.37 -37.27 -3.76
N ARG A 8 -26.51 -36.59 -4.53
CA ARG A 8 -25.06 -36.62 -4.30
C ARG A 8 -24.71 -35.57 -3.25
N SER A 9 -24.66 -36.00 -2.01
CA SER A 9 -23.97 -35.30 -0.92
C SER A 9 -22.46 -35.40 -1.17
N VAL A 10 -21.83 -34.31 -1.61
CA VAL A 10 -20.36 -34.18 -1.55
C VAL A 10 -20.05 -33.55 -0.19
N GLY A 11 -19.66 -34.41 0.74
CA GLY A 11 -19.13 -34.02 2.04
C GLY A 11 -17.82 -33.27 1.91
N GLY A 12 -17.62 -32.31 2.81
CA GLY A 12 -16.46 -31.45 2.85
C GLY A 12 -15.15 -32.21 3.06
N ALA A 13 -14.10 -31.67 2.46
CA ALA A 13 -12.72 -31.93 2.84
C ALA A 13 -12.02 -30.57 2.95
N SER A 14 -12.09 -29.99 4.15
CA SER A 14 -11.26 -28.85 4.53
C SER A 14 -9.82 -29.38 4.66
N LEU A 15 -9.03 -29.26 3.60
CA LEU A 15 -7.62 -29.64 3.65
C LEU A 15 -6.84 -28.51 4.34
N ALA A 16 -6.54 -28.72 5.62
CA ALA A 16 -5.66 -27.85 6.39
C ALA A 16 -4.22 -27.96 5.85
N LEU A 17 -3.81 -27.01 5.00
CA LEU A 17 -2.40 -26.77 4.68
C LEU A 17 -1.79 -25.91 5.79
N ALA A 18 -1.13 -26.55 6.76
CA ALA A 18 -0.35 -25.87 7.80
C ALA A 18 1.07 -26.46 7.91
N LEU A 19 1.74 -26.71 6.79
CA LEU A 19 3.13 -27.16 6.78
C LEU A 19 4.01 -26.22 5.96
N GLY A 20 4.87 -25.47 6.66
CA GLY A 20 6.03 -24.82 6.06
C GLY A 20 6.08 -23.30 6.15
N ALA A 21 5.77 -22.69 7.30
CA ALA A 21 6.24 -21.32 7.55
C ALA A 21 7.75 -21.37 7.81
N THR A 22 8.55 -21.34 6.73
CA THR A 22 9.98 -20.99 6.86
C THR A 22 10.05 -19.61 7.49
N ALA A 23 10.96 -19.39 8.44
CA ALA A 23 11.25 -18.05 8.92
C ALA A 23 11.63 -17.18 7.70
N VAL A 24 10.73 -16.31 7.28
CA VAL A 24 11.01 -15.29 6.29
C VAL A 24 11.89 -14.28 7.01
N GLY A 25 13.12 -14.09 6.54
CA GLY A 25 13.92 -12.96 6.99
C GLY A 25 13.18 -11.69 6.62
N ALA A 26 12.78 -10.89 7.61
CA ALA A 26 12.28 -9.56 7.33
C ALA A 26 13.43 -8.76 6.70
N ALA A 27 13.25 -8.29 5.47
CA ALA A 27 14.17 -7.32 4.89
C ALA A 27 13.97 -5.99 5.61
N SER A 28 15.04 -5.37 6.08
CA SER A 28 14.97 -3.99 6.57
C SER A 28 15.27 -3.05 5.41
N HIS A 29 14.30 -2.23 5.02
CA HIS A 29 14.47 -1.24 3.96
C HIS A 29 15.37 -0.06 4.38
N ARG A 30 15.59 0.11 5.68
CA ARG A 30 16.52 1.08 6.26
C ARG A 30 18.00 0.73 6.01
N GLU A 31 18.29 -0.37 5.32
CA GLU A 31 19.64 -0.85 4.99
C GLU A 31 20.21 -0.25 3.71
N ALA A 32 19.41 0.49 2.92
CA ALA A 32 19.94 1.21 1.76
C ALA A 32 20.91 2.33 2.20
N PRO A 33 22.04 2.52 1.49
CA PRO A 33 23.01 3.56 1.82
C PRO A 33 22.35 4.94 1.95
N LEU A 34 22.73 5.69 2.99
CA LEU A 34 22.22 7.04 3.31
C LEU A 34 20.77 7.15 3.81
N MET A 35 19.93 6.11 3.74
CA MET A 35 18.56 6.18 4.28
C MET A 35 18.51 6.42 5.80
N ALA A 36 19.56 6.02 6.52
CA ALA A 36 19.71 6.37 7.93
C ALA A 36 19.82 7.89 8.18
N LEU A 37 20.28 8.67 7.19
CA LEU A 37 20.44 10.13 7.24
C LEU A 37 19.28 10.88 6.57
N ASP A 38 18.48 10.20 5.75
CA ASP A 38 17.26 10.74 5.13
C ASP A 38 16.08 9.76 5.34
N PRO A 39 15.49 9.75 6.55
CA PRO A 39 14.41 8.83 6.88
C PRO A 39 13.11 9.12 6.10
N ALA A 40 12.96 10.31 5.52
CA ALA A 40 11.78 10.66 4.74
C ALA A 40 11.83 10.08 3.31
N ALA A 41 13.03 9.69 2.84
CA ALA A 41 13.22 8.93 1.60
C ALA A 41 13.13 7.41 1.78
N ASP A 42 13.01 6.91 3.01
CA ASP A 42 12.97 5.47 3.31
C ASP A 42 11.63 4.84 2.87
N LEU A 43 11.68 4.04 1.79
CA LEU A 43 10.53 3.29 1.26
C LEU A 43 10.42 1.94 1.93
N THR A 44 9.38 1.72 2.74
CA THR A 44 9.28 0.50 3.55
C THR A 44 8.76 -0.68 2.75
N ASP A 45 7.74 -0.46 1.92
CA ASP A 45 7.04 -1.52 1.19
C ASP A 45 6.37 -0.98 -0.07
N VAL A 46 6.24 -1.83 -1.09
CA VAL A 46 5.41 -1.59 -2.27
C VAL A 46 4.42 -2.73 -2.41
N TYR A 47 3.14 -2.40 -2.60
CA TYR A 47 2.09 -3.37 -2.87
C TYR A 47 1.52 -3.14 -4.28
N ALA A 48 1.29 -4.23 -4.99
CA ALA A 48 0.67 -4.22 -6.31
C ALA A 48 -0.37 -5.33 -6.41
N PHE A 49 -1.61 -4.97 -6.75
CA PHE A 49 -2.69 -5.94 -6.91
C PHE A 49 -3.73 -5.43 -7.92
N VAL A 50 -4.42 -6.35 -8.59
CA VAL A 50 -5.56 -5.98 -9.45
C VAL A 50 -6.66 -5.41 -8.57
N SER A 51 -7.14 -4.19 -8.87
CA SER A 51 -8.13 -3.52 -8.06
C SER A 51 -9.42 -4.36 -7.97
N TYR A 52 -9.97 -4.49 -6.77
CA TYR A 52 -11.09 -5.39 -6.48
C TYR A 52 -12.44 -4.69 -6.43
N ASP A 53 -12.50 -3.39 -6.77
CA ASP A 53 -13.76 -2.66 -6.86
C ASP A 53 -14.67 -3.27 -7.94
N ALA A 54 -15.98 -3.21 -7.73
CA ALA A 54 -16.96 -3.87 -8.60
C ALA A 54 -16.86 -3.40 -10.06
N ALA A 55 -16.53 -2.12 -10.29
CA ALA A 55 -16.35 -1.58 -11.62
C ALA A 55 -15.11 -2.20 -12.30
N ASN A 56 -14.01 -2.44 -11.58
CA ASN A 56 -12.83 -3.07 -12.13
C ASN A 56 -13.00 -4.58 -12.37
N VAL A 57 -13.65 -5.30 -11.46
CA VAL A 57 -13.90 -6.74 -11.64
C VAL A 57 -14.77 -7.02 -12.87
N GLY A 58 -15.70 -6.10 -13.19
CA GLY A 58 -16.56 -6.15 -14.37
C GLY A 58 -15.86 -5.82 -15.70
N ARG A 59 -14.62 -5.32 -15.69
CA ARG A 59 -13.83 -5.10 -16.91
C ARG A 59 -13.34 -6.42 -17.51
N SER A 60 -13.13 -6.43 -18.82
CA SER A 60 -12.44 -7.53 -19.51
C SER A 60 -11.05 -7.73 -18.89
N LEU A 61 -10.50 -8.95 -18.94
CA LEU A 61 -9.20 -9.23 -18.29
C LEU A 61 -8.07 -8.29 -18.75
N GLY A 62 -8.07 -7.87 -20.02
CA GLY A 62 -7.09 -6.93 -20.57
C GLY A 62 -7.31 -5.47 -20.17
N ASP A 63 -8.50 -5.12 -19.71
CA ASP A 63 -8.86 -3.74 -19.32
C ASP A 63 -8.85 -3.52 -17.80
N ARG A 64 -8.56 -4.56 -17.02
CA ARG A 64 -8.48 -4.45 -15.56
C ARG A 64 -7.33 -3.55 -15.15
N ARG A 65 -7.60 -2.71 -14.16
CA ARG A 65 -6.65 -1.79 -13.55
C ARG A 65 -5.96 -2.44 -12.36
N VAL A 66 -4.77 -1.94 -12.08
CA VAL A 66 -3.92 -2.34 -10.95
C VAL A 66 -3.87 -1.18 -9.97
N THR A 67 -3.92 -1.50 -8.68
CA THR A 67 -3.61 -0.58 -7.59
C THR A 67 -2.16 -0.78 -7.20
N LEU A 68 -1.43 0.33 -7.14
CA LEU A 68 -0.07 0.40 -6.62
C LEU A 68 -0.09 1.23 -5.34
N ILE A 69 0.62 0.77 -4.31
CA ILE A 69 0.76 1.47 -3.02
C ILE A 69 2.24 1.51 -2.68
N MET A 70 2.75 2.69 -2.30
CA MET A 70 4.09 2.89 -1.76
C MET A 70 3.96 3.36 -0.32
N ASN A 71 4.60 2.64 0.60
CA ASN A 71 4.75 3.05 1.98
C ASN A 71 6.09 3.74 2.19
N VAL A 72 6.06 4.83 2.95
CA VAL A 72 7.21 5.69 3.21
C VAL A 72 7.30 5.96 4.72
N LEU A 73 8.53 6.04 5.22
CA LEU A 73 8.87 6.42 6.59
C LEU A 73 8.34 5.40 7.63
N PRO A 74 9.15 4.41 8.04
CA PRO A 74 8.71 3.30 8.89
C PRO A 74 8.46 3.71 10.35
N GLY A 75 7.73 2.85 11.07
CA GLY A 75 7.64 2.92 12.54
C GLY A 75 6.82 4.09 13.06
N GLN A 76 5.81 4.51 12.31
CA GLN A 76 4.93 5.61 12.69
C GLN A 76 4.00 5.18 13.83
N GLU A 77 4.30 5.61 15.04
CA GLU A 77 3.51 5.30 16.23
C GLU A 77 2.32 6.28 16.34
N PRO A 78 1.07 5.79 16.43
CA PRO A 78 -0.11 6.65 16.58
C PRO A 78 -0.05 7.63 17.76
N GLY A 79 0.70 7.29 18.83
CA GLY A 79 0.90 8.15 20.00
C GLY A 79 1.93 9.29 19.83
N SER A 80 2.63 9.40 18.70
CA SER A 80 3.75 10.35 18.51
C SER A 80 3.35 11.81 18.26
N GLY A 81 2.08 12.16 18.45
CA GLY A 81 1.59 13.54 18.32
C GLY A 81 2.25 14.56 19.27
N PRO A 82 1.95 15.85 19.10
CA PRO A 82 0.89 16.40 18.26
C PRO A 82 1.33 16.72 16.82
N ASN A 83 2.60 16.50 16.50
CA ASN A 83 3.18 16.64 15.15
C ASN A 83 3.49 15.24 14.62
N TYR A 84 2.86 14.87 13.50
CA TYR A 84 3.04 13.58 12.87
C TYR A 84 4.08 13.63 11.76
N TYR A 85 4.42 12.45 11.26
CA TYR A 85 5.32 12.23 10.13
C TYR A 85 4.77 12.86 8.85
N ALA A 86 5.65 13.43 8.02
CA ALA A 86 5.30 14.08 6.77
C ALA A 86 6.19 13.57 5.64
N PHE A 87 5.69 13.69 4.41
CA PHE A 87 6.54 13.62 3.23
C PHE A 87 7.48 14.83 3.19
N ASP A 88 8.64 14.66 2.57
CA ASP A 88 9.63 15.74 2.45
C ASP A 88 9.50 16.47 1.11
N ASP A 89 9.54 17.79 1.16
CA ASP A 89 9.45 18.68 -0.01
C ASP A 89 10.64 18.52 -0.99
N ASN A 90 11.75 17.96 -0.51
CA ASN A 90 12.99 17.76 -1.26
C ASN A 90 13.12 16.35 -1.83
N VAL A 91 12.23 15.43 -1.50
CA VAL A 91 12.26 14.05 -1.99
C VAL A 91 11.33 13.89 -3.20
N LEU A 92 11.84 13.21 -4.23
CA LEU A 92 11.04 12.74 -5.36
C LEU A 92 10.73 11.26 -5.15
N TYR A 93 9.46 10.93 -4.95
CA TYR A 93 9.00 9.56 -4.80
C TYR A 93 8.55 9.03 -6.17
N VAL A 94 9.07 7.87 -6.60
CA VAL A 94 8.78 7.33 -7.93
C VAL A 94 8.40 5.85 -7.87
N LEU A 95 7.30 5.47 -8.54
CA LEU A 95 7.02 4.08 -8.91
C LEU A 95 7.41 3.88 -10.37
N HIS A 96 8.40 3.03 -10.60
CA HIS A 96 8.79 2.56 -11.93
C HIS A 96 8.02 1.27 -12.25
N VAL A 97 7.33 1.24 -13.39
CA VAL A 97 6.58 0.07 -13.86
C VAL A 97 7.14 -0.39 -15.19
N ASP A 98 7.92 -1.46 -15.15
CA ASP A 98 8.36 -2.22 -16.33
C ASP A 98 7.21 -3.16 -16.78
N ASN A 99 6.71 -2.95 -17.99
CA ASN A 99 5.62 -3.73 -18.58
C ASN A 99 6.03 -4.57 -19.80
N ASP A 100 7.25 -4.40 -20.30
CA ASP A 100 7.79 -5.15 -21.44
C ASP A 100 8.85 -6.21 -21.05
N ARG A 101 9.29 -6.17 -19.79
CA ARG A 101 10.22 -7.09 -19.12
C ARG A 101 11.68 -6.93 -19.53
N ASP A 102 12.10 -5.75 -19.96
CA ASP A 102 13.50 -5.48 -20.28
C ASP A 102 14.35 -5.10 -19.05
N GLY A 103 13.72 -4.84 -17.90
CA GLY A 103 14.38 -4.43 -16.65
C GLY A 103 14.84 -2.97 -16.64
N ILE A 104 14.35 -2.15 -17.56
CA ILE A 104 14.66 -0.73 -17.69
C ILE A 104 13.47 0.09 -17.17
N ALA A 105 13.77 1.04 -16.29
CA ALA A 105 12.78 1.85 -15.60
C ALA A 105 12.27 3.04 -16.46
N GLU A 106 11.93 2.81 -17.73
CA GLU A 106 11.56 3.88 -18.67
C GLU A 106 10.13 3.80 -19.24
N ASP A 107 9.44 2.68 -19.05
CA ASP A 107 8.09 2.47 -19.60
C ASP A 107 7.03 3.41 -19.02
N VAL A 108 6.78 3.32 -17.71
CA VAL A 108 5.77 4.12 -17.02
C VAL A 108 6.30 4.51 -15.63
N ASN A 109 6.39 5.82 -15.40
CA ASN A 109 6.86 6.39 -14.14
C ASN A 109 5.75 7.22 -13.49
N TYR A 110 5.37 6.86 -12.26
CA TYR A 110 4.49 7.68 -11.42
C TYR A 110 5.33 8.46 -10.42
N GLU A 111 5.41 9.77 -10.62
CA GLU A 111 6.20 10.67 -9.79
C GLU A 111 5.30 11.45 -8.82
N PHE A 112 5.72 11.51 -7.55
CA PHE A 112 5.06 12.26 -6.50
C PHE A 112 6.03 13.25 -5.87
N ARG A 113 5.60 14.52 -5.81
CA ARG A 113 6.28 15.60 -5.10
C ARG A 113 5.30 16.24 -4.13
N PHE A 114 5.77 16.49 -2.93
CA PHE A 114 4.98 17.11 -1.89
C PHE A 114 5.46 18.54 -1.64
N LYS A 115 4.54 19.36 -1.14
CA LYS A 115 4.84 20.71 -0.68
C LYS A 115 4.14 20.92 0.64
N THR A 116 4.92 21.22 1.67
CA THR A 116 4.41 21.44 3.01
C THR A 116 3.83 22.85 3.09
N GLU A 117 2.57 22.93 3.52
CA GLU A 117 1.90 24.19 3.82
C GLU A 117 1.61 24.30 5.31
N VAL A 118 2.24 25.26 5.98
CA VAL A 118 1.98 25.56 7.39
C VAL A 118 0.78 26.50 7.48
N ARG A 119 -0.38 25.95 7.83
CA ARG A 119 -1.65 26.70 7.89
C ARG A 119 -1.71 27.74 9.02
N ASN A 120 -0.98 27.51 10.12
CA ASN A 120 -0.94 28.45 11.25
C ASN A 120 0.50 28.67 11.74
N PRO A 121 1.26 29.61 11.14
CA PRO A 121 2.67 29.83 11.48
C PRO A 121 2.88 30.39 12.89
N GLY A 122 1.84 30.87 13.56
CA GLY A 122 1.90 31.35 14.96
C GLY A 122 1.87 30.24 16.01
N GLN A 123 1.77 28.97 15.60
CA GLN A 123 1.70 27.81 16.49
C GLN A 123 2.67 26.72 16.04
N PHE A 124 3.31 26.04 17.00
CA PHE A 124 4.25 24.94 16.74
C PHE A 124 3.57 23.55 16.64
N ILE A 125 2.24 23.51 16.80
CA ILE A 125 1.41 22.31 16.72
C ILE A 125 0.68 22.31 15.38
N ALA A 126 0.87 21.26 14.58
CA ALA A 126 0.25 21.13 13.25
C ALA A 126 -1.27 20.95 13.28
N THR A 127 -1.82 20.41 14.39
CA THR A 127 -3.23 20.03 14.50
C THR A 127 -3.95 20.87 15.54
N LEU A 128 -4.53 22.00 15.14
CA LEU A 128 -5.46 22.77 15.98
C LEU A 128 -6.59 23.35 15.12
N ALA A 129 -7.58 22.51 14.84
CA ALA A 129 -8.94 22.95 14.57
C ALA A 129 -9.88 21.97 15.29
N PRO A 130 -10.93 22.44 16.00
CA PRO A 130 -11.98 21.55 16.44
C PRO A 130 -12.55 20.83 15.20
N ILE A 131 -12.84 19.53 15.33
CA ILE A 131 -13.64 18.84 14.33
C ILE A 131 -15.07 19.36 14.50
N ASP A 132 -15.44 20.33 13.68
CA ASP A 132 -16.77 20.97 13.77
C ASP A 132 -17.88 20.03 13.25
N SER A 133 -17.51 19.03 12.43
CA SER A 133 -18.41 17.95 12.00
C SER A 133 -17.64 16.75 11.44
N LEU A 134 -18.24 15.56 11.53
CA LEU A 134 -17.86 14.35 10.81
C LEU A 134 -18.96 14.08 9.78
N GLU A 135 -18.66 14.20 8.49
CA GLU A 135 -19.55 13.71 7.44
C GLU A 135 -19.29 12.22 7.23
N ALA A 136 -20.37 11.44 7.24
CA ALA A 136 -20.38 9.99 7.06
C ALA A 136 -20.71 9.63 5.60
#